data_AF-B4N4A4-F1
#
_entry.id   AF-B4N4A4-F1
#
_cell.length_a   1.000
_cell.length_b   1.000
_cell.length_c   1.000
_cell.angle_alpha   90.00
_cell.angle_beta   90.00
_cell.angle_gamma   90.00
#
_symmetry.space_group_name_H-M   'P 1'
#
loop_
_entity.id
_entity.type
_entity.pdbx_description
1 polymer ?
#
loop_
_entity_poly.entity_id
_entity_poly.type
_entity_poly.pdbx_seq_one_letter_code
_entity_poly.pdbx_strand_id
1 'polypeptide(L)'
;MACESGNLSFWNDFELKKPPLVNIQVTDTKFAKHIFVAINRYLQQLTAPDATEFAETAAMIGRLMARRKNSFHNMPGFRDLCKLNASLCRLLRLDLPRELEHFRSALPDICDDELAGALPTRSSFEYILVRLLAYYHLQERIRECCLGAANYFAQMLRNNFFMEFLTLLMAAVAKINKLSSLQSNKCVTLYNKLRPQVSNFPLVENHKFLPKMYELPAQLSVVKTKLKQDDPASAIPSSTVLLKPPPLITKVEKAKQEIKSDVGTVIERKSAVQARKPINQVEFDVDSLVTIEDVKQFIARESKARNKSPVPASCVTKTIPKNEWLTARTLFQNKLQAKENKKALTIFRKFISSK
;
A
#
# COMPACT_ATOMS: atom_id res chain seq x y z
N MET A 1 0.94 0.65 47.44
CA MET A 1 2.20 1.28 47.00
C MET A 1 2.66 0.51 45.77
N ALA A 2 2.28 0.96 44.58
CA ALA A 2 2.65 0.33 43.32
C ALA A 2 3.30 1.41 42.44
N CYS A 3 4.62 1.31 42.30
CA CYS A 3 5.37 2.01 41.27
C CYS A 3 5.16 1.24 39.96
N GLU A 4 4.32 1.77 39.06
CA GLU A 4 4.41 1.43 37.65
C GLU A 4 4.76 2.69 36.88
N SER A 5 6.06 2.83 36.66
CA SER A 5 6.70 3.61 35.62
C SER A 5 6.14 3.21 34.25
N GLY A 6 5.06 3.85 33.84
CA GLY A 6 4.60 3.92 32.46
C GLY A 6 4.47 5.38 32.10
N ASN A 7 5.33 5.88 31.22
CA ASN A 7 5.13 7.17 30.57
C ASN A 7 3.90 7.01 29.64
N LEU A 8 2.70 6.97 30.24
CA LEU A 8 1.45 6.86 29.51
C LEU A 8 1.38 8.08 28.62
N SER A 9 1.49 7.84 27.32
CA SER A 9 1.29 8.83 26.28
C SER A 9 -0.15 9.34 26.39
N PHE A 10 -0.37 10.37 27.22
CA PHE A 10 -1.68 10.92 27.55
C PHE A 10 -2.46 11.36 26.29
N TRP A 11 -1.73 11.77 25.24
CA TRP A 11 -2.28 12.05 23.91
C TRP A 11 -2.87 10.83 23.18
N ASN A 12 -2.48 9.61 23.53
CA ASN A 12 -2.93 8.37 22.91
C ASN A 12 -4.19 7.78 23.60
N ASP A 13 -4.73 8.48 24.60
CA ASP A 13 -6.02 8.11 25.18
C ASP A 13 -7.16 8.53 24.22
N PHE A 14 -7.81 7.53 23.65
CA PHE A 14 -8.93 7.75 22.73
C PHE A 14 -10.15 8.30 23.47
N GLU A 15 -10.40 7.86 24.71
CA GLU A 15 -11.56 8.24 25.53
C GLU A 15 -11.25 9.42 26.46
N LEU A 16 -10.20 10.18 26.14
CA LEU A 16 -9.77 11.34 26.90
C LEU A 16 -10.96 12.26 27.18
N LYS A 17 -11.30 12.39 28.47
CA LYS A 17 -12.45 13.17 28.92
C LYS A 17 -12.19 14.65 28.70
N LYS A 18 -13.14 15.32 28.04
CA LYS A 18 -13.12 16.77 27.88
C LYS A 18 -13.30 17.44 29.25
N PRO A 19 -12.43 18.38 29.66
CA PRO A 19 -12.64 19.13 30.89
C PRO A 19 -13.91 19.97 30.78
N PRO A 20 -14.56 20.31 31.91
CA PRO A 20 -15.71 21.20 31.92
C PRO A 20 -15.39 22.53 31.22
N LEU A 21 -16.25 22.94 30.28
CA LEU A 21 -16.09 24.22 29.61
C LEU A 21 -16.53 25.34 30.56
N VAL A 22 -15.58 25.86 31.31
CA VAL A 22 -15.77 27.01 32.21
C VAL A 22 -15.04 28.21 31.62
N ASN A 23 -15.70 29.36 31.62
CA ASN A 23 -15.10 30.62 31.25
C ASN A 23 -14.90 31.48 32.51
N ILE A 24 -13.74 32.11 32.62
CA ILE A 24 -13.33 32.96 33.74
C ILE A 24 -13.09 34.37 33.21
N GLN A 25 -13.53 35.38 33.94
CA GLN A 25 -13.28 36.77 33.59
C GLN A 25 -11.81 37.11 33.82
N VAL A 26 -11.16 37.66 32.80
CA VAL A 26 -9.75 38.06 32.85
C VAL A 26 -9.61 39.45 32.25
N THR A 27 -8.67 40.24 32.77
CA THR A 27 -8.42 41.62 32.33
C THR A 27 -7.70 41.70 30.98
N ASP A 28 -6.71 40.85 30.74
CA ASP A 28 -5.99 40.80 29.47
C ASP A 28 -6.56 39.69 28.57
N THR A 29 -7.17 40.11 27.45
CA THR A 29 -7.71 39.20 26.44
C THR A 29 -7.03 39.35 25.07
N LYS A 30 -6.03 40.23 24.94
CA LYS A 30 -5.41 40.59 23.65
C LYS A 30 -4.89 39.37 22.89
N PHE A 31 -4.26 38.45 23.61
CA PHE A 31 -3.66 37.24 23.04
C PHE A 31 -4.71 36.30 22.42
N ALA A 32 -5.96 36.33 22.89
CA ALA A 32 -7.02 35.45 22.42
C ALA A 32 -7.36 35.69 20.94
N LYS A 33 -7.23 36.94 20.46
CA LYS A 33 -7.37 37.28 19.04
C LYS A 33 -6.36 36.52 18.17
N HIS A 34 -5.11 36.41 18.61
CA HIS A 34 -4.08 35.67 17.87
C HIS A 34 -4.39 34.17 17.80
N ILE A 35 -4.91 33.61 18.89
CA ILE A 35 -5.34 32.21 18.96
C ILE A 35 -6.53 31.98 18.02
N PHE A 36 -7.55 32.84 18.08
CA PHE A 36 -8.73 32.77 17.23
C PHE A 36 -8.35 32.80 15.75
N VAL A 37 -7.48 33.73 15.35
CA VAL A 37 -6.98 33.83 13.97
C VAL A 37 -6.17 32.61 13.56
N ALA A 38 -5.31 32.09 14.45
CA ALA A 38 -4.53 30.89 14.18
C ALA A 38 -5.41 29.65 13.95
N ILE A 39 -6.43 29.45 14.80
CA ILE A 39 -7.39 28.35 14.67
C ILE A 39 -8.23 28.51 13.40
N ASN A 40 -8.77 29.70 13.12
CA ASN A 40 -9.56 29.93 11.90
C ASN A 40 -8.75 29.68 10.62
N ARG A 41 -7.51 30.17 10.57
CA ARG A 41 -6.62 29.91 9.44
C ARG A 41 -6.38 28.41 9.27
N TYR A 42 -6.20 27.67 10.36
CA TYR A 42 -6.04 26.21 10.29
C TYR A 42 -7.33 25.52 9.80
N LEU A 43 -8.50 25.89 10.33
CA LEU A 43 -9.79 25.34 9.90
C LEU A 43 -10.06 25.59 8.41
N GLN A 44 -9.79 26.81 7.92
CA GLN A 44 -9.88 27.13 6.49
C GLN A 44 -8.96 26.24 5.62
N GLN A 45 -7.77 25.89 6.12
CA GLN A 45 -6.84 24.98 5.44
C GLN A 45 -7.30 23.52 5.42
N LEU A 46 -8.27 23.14 6.26
CA LEU A 46 -8.91 21.82 6.28
C LEU A 46 -10.10 21.74 5.31
N THR A 47 -10.62 22.86 4.82
CA THR A 47 -11.62 22.89 3.74
C THR A 47 -10.97 22.91 2.35
N ALA A 48 -9.64 22.98 2.29
CA ALA A 48 -8.88 22.93 1.06
C ALA A 48 -9.09 21.59 0.30
N PRO A 49 -8.96 21.57 -1.04
CA PRO A 49 -9.16 20.36 -1.86
C PRO A 49 -8.34 19.16 -1.38
N ASP A 50 -7.13 19.38 -0.87
CA ASP A 50 -6.26 18.36 -0.29
C ASP A 50 -6.92 17.53 0.83
N ALA A 51 -7.81 18.14 1.62
CA ALA A 51 -8.47 17.47 2.73
C ALA A 51 -9.61 16.55 2.25
N THR A 52 -10.41 17.02 1.30
CA THR A 52 -11.41 16.20 0.59
C THR A 52 -10.72 15.04 -0.11
N GLU A 53 -9.64 15.32 -0.82
CA GLU A 53 -8.84 14.33 -1.53
C GLU A 53 -8.25 13.28 -0.57
N PHE A 54 -7.82 13.69 0.63
CA PHE A 54 -7.37 12.77 1.67
C PHE A 54 -8.49 11.82 2.11
N ALA A 55 -9.68 12.35 2.41
CA ALA A 55 -10.83 11.55 2.84
C ALA A 55 -11.27 10.55 1.77
N GLU A 56 -11.35 10.98 0.51
CA GLU A 56 -11.69 10.12 -0.63
C GLU A 56 -10.65 9.01 -0.85
N THR A 57 -9.36 9.35 -0.76
CA THR A 57 -8.28 8.38 -0.91
C THR A 57 -8.27 7.38 0.25
N ALA A 58 -8.56 7.83 1.48
CA ALA A 58 -8.69 6.95 2.64
C ALA A 58 -9.85 5.96 2.45
N ALA A 59 -11.00 6.43 1.98
CA ALA A 59 -12.14 5.58 1.65
C ALA A 59 -11.81 4.59 0.51
N MET A 60 -11.04 5.02 -0.49
CA MET A 60 -10.56 4.15 -1.57
C MET A 60 -9.68 3.02 -1.04
N ILE A 61 -8.74 3.30 -0.12
CA ILE A 61 -7.92 2.27 0.52
C ILE A 61 -8.80 1.25 1.25
N GLY A 62 -9.78 1.70 2.04
CA GLY A 62 -10.72 0.80 2.72
C GLY A 62 -11.47 -0.12 1.75
N ARG A 63 -11.93 0.41 0.61
CA ARG A 63 -12.59 -0.39 -0.46
C ARG A 63 -11.64 -1.39 -1.11
N LEU A 64 -10.42 -0.97 -1.45
CA LEU A 64 -9.41 -1.85 -2.04
C LEU A 64 -9.05 -3.00 -1.10
N MET A 65 -8.90 -2.70 0.20
CA MET A 65 -8.67 -3.71 1.23
C MET A 65 -9.82 -4.71 1.33
N ALA A 66 -11.06 -4.23 1.42
CA ALA A 66 -12.23 -5.10 1.57
C ALA A 66 -12.33 -6.08 0.38
N ARG A 67 -12.08 -5.59 -0.84
CA ARG A 67 -12.12 -6.40 -2.07
C ARG A 67 -11.09 -7.53 -2.11
N ARG A 68 -9.93 -7.36 -1.45
CA ARG A 68 -8.82 -8.34 -1.47
C ARG A 68 -8.50 -8.95 -0.11
N LYS A 69 -9.38 -8.78 0.89
CA LYS A 69 -9.19 -9.30 2.24
C LYS A 69 -8.89 -10.80 2.22
N ASN A 70 -9.69 -11.59 1.49
CA ASN A 70 -9.51 -13.05 1.44
C ASN A 70 -8.25 -13.48 0.69
N SER A 71 -7.75 -12.67 -0.24
CA SER A 71 -6.53 -12.98 -0.99
C SER A 71 -5.26 -12.67 -0.19
N PHE A 72 -5.30 -11.63 0.64
CA PHE A 72 -4.11 -11.05 1.27
C PHE A 72 -4.09 -11.13 2.80
N HIS A 73 -5.08 -11.75 3.46
CA HIS A 73 -5.20 -11.73 4.93
C HIS A 73 -3.94 -12.16 5.69
N ASN A 74 -3.17 -13.11 5.17
CA ASN A 74 -1.94 -13.61 5.81
C ASN A 74 -0.66 -12.90 5.33
N MET A 75 -0.77 -11.91 4.44
CA MET A 75 0.39 -11.20 3.91
C MET A 75 0.85 -10.08 4.86
N PRO A 76 2.16 -9.96 5.16
CA PRO A 76 2.69 -8.90 6.00
C PRO A 76 2.26 -7.48 5.58
N GLY A 77 2.37 -7.15 4.28
CA GLY A 77 1.96 -5.82 3.79
C GLY A 77 0.46 -5.55 3.93
N PHE A 78 -0.38 -6.59 3.93
CA PHE A 78 -1.81 -6.43 4.19
C PHE A 78 -2.09 -6.12 5.65
N ARG A 79 -1.31 -6.67 6.59
CA ARG A 79 -1.41 -6.28 8.01
C ARG A 79 -1.06 -4.81 8.23
N ASP A 80 -0.05 -4.30 7.54
CA ASP A 80 0.28 -2.88 7.61
C ASP A 80 -0.80 -2.01 6.96
N LEU A 81 -1.43 -2.50 5.90
CA LEU A 81 -2.61 -1.87 5.32
C LEU A 81 -3.83 -1.87 6.27
N CYS A 82 -4.02 -2.95 7.05
CA CYS A 82 -5.01 -3.00 8.12
C CYS A 82 -4.74 -1.98 9.22
N LYS A 83 -3.48 -1.83 9.65
CA LYS A 83 -3.07 -0.81 10.62
C LYS A 83 -3.30 0.59 10.05
N LEU A 84 -2.94 0.82 8.78
CA LEU A 84 -3.19 2.07 8.09
C LEU A 84 -4.68 2.45 8.15
N ASN A 85 -5.57 1.52 7.76
CA ASN A 85 -7.00 1.77 7.79
C ASN A 85 -7.54 1.99 9.20
N ALA A 86 -7.06 1.23 10.19
CA ALA A 86 -7.43 1.46 11.58
C ALA A 86 -7.01 2.86 12.07
N SER A 87 -5.81 3.33 11.68
CA SER A 87 -5.34 4.69 11.99
C SER A 87 -6.15 5.77 11.28
N LEU A 88 -6.50 5.57 10.00
CA LEU A 88 -7.38 6.47 9.24
C LEU A 88 -8.76 6.58 9.89
N CYS A 89 -9.37 5.46 10.29
CA CYS A 89 -10.64 5.47 11.00
C CYS A 89 -10.55 6.16 12.37
N ARG A 90 -9.45 5.95 13.11
CA ARG A 90 -9.21 6.68 14.37
C ARG A 90 -9.09 8.18 14.16
N LEU A 91 -8.45 8.61 13.06
CA LEU A 91 -8.27 10.01 12.73
C LEU A 91 -9.61 10.68 12.43
N LEU A 92 -10.46 9.99 11.69
CA LEU A 92 -11.83 10.42 11.43
C LEU A 92 -12.64 10.58 12.72
N ARG A 93 -12.49 9.63 13.67
CA ARG A 93 -13.22 9.67 14.96
C ARG A 93 -12.71 10.74 15.93
N LEU A 94 -11.44 11.14 15.83
CA LEU A 94 -10.87 12.19 16.68
C LEU A 94 -11.55 13.55 16.44
N ASP A 95 -12.01 13.80 15.22
CA ASP A 95 -12.75 15.00 14.81
C ASP A 95 -12.17 16.32 15.37
N LEU A 96 -10.86 16.51 15.12
CA LEU A 96 -10.13 17.71 15.53
C LEU A 96 -10.79 19.03 15.05
N PRO A 97 -11.33 19.16 13.82
CA PRO A 97 -11.99 20.39 13.38
C PRO A 97 -13.11 20.79 14.33
N ARG A 98 -13.96 19.83 14.70
CA ARG A 98 -15.06 20.08 15.62
C ARG A 98 -14.57 20.52 16.99
N GLU A 99 -13.55 19.89 17.55
CA GLU A 99 -13.00 20.30 18.85
C GLU A 99 -12.41 21.72 18.82
N LEU A 100 -11.73 22.07 17.73
CA LEU A 100 -11.20 23.41 17.52
C LEU A 100 -12.31 24.46 17.34
N GLU A 101 -13.39 24.13 16.64
CA GLU A 101 -14.55 25.01 16.50
C GLU A 101 -15.24 25.29 17.84
N HIS A 102 -15.45 24.25 18.65
CA HIS A 102 -16.02 24.42 19.99
C HIS A 102 -15.13 25.30 20.88
N PHE A 103 -13.82 25.05 20.90
CA PHE A 103 -12.90 25.88 21.68
C PHE A 103 -12.86 27.32 21.16
N ARG A 104 -12.81 27.51 19.83
CA ARG A 104 -12.82 28.83 19.21
C ARG A 104 -14.09 29.62 19.57
N SER A 105 -15.25 28.97 19.61
CA SER A 105 -16.52 29.61 19.98
C SER A 105 -16.59 30.04 21.45
N ALA A 106 -15.72 29.51 22.30
CA ALA A 106 -15.62 29.88 23.71
C ALA A 106 -14.66 31.06 23.95
N LEU A 107 -13.91 31.49 22.94
CA LEU A 107 -13.05 32.68 23.02
C LEU A 107 -13.92 33.95 22.91
N PRO A 108 -13.49 35.07 23.52
CA PRO A 108 -14.22 36.34 23.45
C PRO A 108 -14.22 36.91 22.03
N ASP A 109 -15.36 37.46 21.60
CA ASP A 109 -15.54 38.08 20.28
C ASP A 109 -14.81 39.43 20.15
N ILE A 110 -14.67 40.15 21.27
CA ILE A 110 -13.98 41.43 21.37
C ILE A 110 -12.78 41.23 22.29
N CYS A 111 -11.58 41.56 21.80
CA CYS A 111 -10.32 41.44 22.53
C CYS A 111 -9.64 42.81 22.53
N ASP A 112 -9.67 43.52 23.65
CA ASP A 112 -9.02 44.82 23.84
C ASP A 112 -8.25 44.86 25.17
N ASP A 113 -7.23 45.73 25.25
CA ASP A 113 -6.32 45.84 26.40
C ASP A 113 -7.04 46.39 27.67
N GLU A 114 -8.18 47.04 27.50
CA GLU A 114 -8.95 47.69 28.59
C GLU A 114 -10.26 46.97 28.93
N LEU A 115 -10.69 46.00 28.12
CA LEU A 115 -11.93 45.26 28.35
C LEU A 115 -11.64 43.88 28.95
N ALA A 116 -12.16 43.69 30.17
CA ALA A 116 -12.26 42.36 30.75
C ALA A 116 -13.17 41.49 29.87
N GLY A 117 -12.75 40.24 29.66
CA GLY A 117 -13.53 39.28 28.87
C GLY A 117 -13.47 37.88 29.45
N ALA A 118 -14.47 37.08 29.08
CA ALA A 118 -14.57 35.70 29.53
C ALA A 118 -13.66 34.80 28.68
N LEU A 119 -12.67 34.18 29.31
CA LEU A 119 -11.74 33.24 28.67
C LEU A 119 -11.95 31.81 29.16
N PRO A 120 -11.80 30.80 28.30
CA PRO A 120 -11.85 29.40 28.73
C PRO A 120 -10.68 29.08 29.65
N THR A 121 -10.86 28.11 30.54
CA THR A 121 -9.78 27.69 31.45
C THR A 121 -8.55 27.14 30.71
N ARG A 122 -7.39 27.20 31.38
CA ARG A 122 -6.15 26.55 30.92
C ARG A 122 -6.35 25.06 30.65
N SER A 123 -7.16 24.37 31.45
CA SER A 123 -7.48 22.96 31.25
C SER A 123 -8.16 22.70 29.90
N SER A 124 -9.13 23.54 29.52
CA SER A 124 -9.77 23.46 28.20
C SER A 124 -8.77 23.68 27.06
N PHE A 125 -7.83 24.60 27.24
CA PHE A 125 -6.78 24.86 26.25
C PHE A 125 -5.76 23.73 26.15
N GLU A 126 -5.30 23.19 27.28
CA GLU A 126 -4.41 22.02 27.35
C GLU A 126 -5.06 20.79 26.69
N TYR A 127 -6.36 20.58 26.86
CA TYR A 127 -7.10 19.53 26.13
C TYR A 127 -6.97 19.68 24.62
N ILE A 128 -7.11 20.89 24.07
CA ILE A 128 -6.93 21.14 22.64
C ILE A 128 -5.50 20.86 22.19
N LEU A 129 -4.50 21.25 22.97
CA LEU A 129 -3.10 20.94 22.68
C LEU A 129 -2.85 19.42 22.66
N VAL A 130 -3.43 18.67 23.60
CA VAL A 130 -3.34 17.21 23.63
C VAL A 130 -4.03 16.58 22.41
N ARG A 131 -5.19 17.11 21.98
CA ARG A 131 -5.86 16.66 20.75
C ARG A 131 -5.04 16.94 19.48
N LEU A 132 -4.33 18.07 19.43
CA LEU A 132 -3.38 18.37 18.36
C LEU A 132 -2.19 17.38 18.36
N LEU A 133 -1.66 17.02 19.53
CA LEU A 133 -0.61 15.98 19.64
C LEU A 133 -1.12 14.62 19.17
N ALA A 134 -2.33 14.24 19.59
CA ALA A 134 -2.96 13.00 19.16
C ALA A 134 -3.11 12.94 17.64
N TYR A 135 -3.58 14.03 17.04
CA TYR A 135 -3.70 14.16 15.58
C TYR A 135 -2.34 14.02 14.89
N TYR A 136 -1.31 14.73 15.38
CA TYR A 136 0.05 14.67 14.83
C TYR A 136 0.63 13.25 14.84
N HIS A 137 0.61 12.57 15.99
CA HIS A 137 1.14 11.21 16.10
C HIS A 137 0.31 10.19 15.32
N LEU A 138 -0.99 10.42 15.15
CA LEU A 138 -1.81 9.55 14.33
C LEU A 138 -1.48 9.69 12.84
N GLN A 139 -1.19 10.91 12.38
CA GLN A 139 -0.66 11.16 11.03
C GLN A 139 0.73 10.52 10.86
N GLU A 140 1.60 10.62 11.85
CA GLU A 140 2.88 9.90 11.86
C GLU A 140 2.69 8.39 11.72
N ARG A 141 1.77 7.81 12.49
CA ARG A 141 1.46 6.39 12.38
C ARG A 141 0.92 5.99 11.00
N ILE A 142 0.09 6.84 10.39
CA ILE A 142 -0.40 6.67 9.01
C ILE A 142 0.79 6.58 8.04
N ARG A 143 1.74 7.51 8.13
CA ARG A 143 2.94 7.53 7.27
C ARG A 143 3.80 6.28 7.44
N GLU A 144 4.02 5.84 8.68
CA GLU A 144 4.75 4.59 8.95
C GLU A 144 4.09 3.37 8.31
N CYS A 145 2.76 3.24 8.46
CA CYS A 145 2.01 2.12 7.88
C CYS A 145 2.03 2.17 6.35
N CYS A 146 1.97 3.37 5.76
CA CYS A 146 2.15 3.56 4.33
C CYS A 146 3.51 3.07 3.85
N LEU A 147 4.60 3.41 4.54
CA LEU A 147 5.95 2.96 4.19
C LEU A 147 6.09 1.44 4.33
N GLY A 148 5.57 0.84 5.40
CA GLY A 148 5.56 -0.61 5.59
C GLY A 148 4.84 -1.35 4.48
N ALA A 149 3.61 -0.92 4.16
CA ALA A 149 2.82 -1.48 3.07
C ALA A 149 3.51 -1.28 1.70
N ALA A 150 4.06 -0.08 1.45
CA ALA A 150 4.71 0.25 0.19
C ALA A 150 5.95 -0.62 -0.06
N ASN A 151 6.79 -0.83 0.96
CA ASN A 151 7.98 -1.67 0.85
C ASN A 151 7.62 -3.11 0.48
N TYR A 152 6.58 -3.68 1.11
CA TYR A 152 6.14 -5.04 0.82
C TYR A 152 5.54 -5.17 -0.59
N PHE A 153 4.61 -4.29 -0.96
CA PHE A 153 3.93 -4.38 -2.26
C PHE A 153 4.85 -4.00 -3.43
N ALA A 154 5.87 -3.16 -3.21
CA ALA A 154 6.91 -2.92 -4.20
C ALA A 154 7.71 -4.20 -4.52
N GLN A 155 8.00 -5.05 -3.53
CA GLN A 155 8.65 -6.35 -3.76
C GLN A 155 7.73 -7.30 -4.56
N MET A 156 6.43 -7.31 -4.25
CA MET A 156 5.45 -8.11 -4.98
C MET A 156 5.29 -7.67 -6.45
N LEU A 157 5.30 -6.36 -6.71
CA LEU A 157 5.27 -5.80 -8.06
C LEU A 157 6.52 -6.20 -8.86
N ARG A 158 7.72 -6.19 -8.25
CA ARG A 158 8.96 -6.65 -8.91
C ARG A 158 8.88 -8.11 -9.34
N ASN A 159 8.12 -8.92 -8.60
CA ASN A 159 7.88 -10.32 -8.92
C ASN A 159 6.68 -10.53 -9.87
N ASN A 160 6.13 -9.45 -10.46
CA ASN A 160 5.00 -9.44 -11.39
C ASN A 160 3.69 -10.02 -10.81
N PHE A 161 3.49 -9.96 -9.50
CA PHE A 161 2.24 -10.41 -8.87
C PHE A 161 1.19 -9.31 -8.81
N PHE A 162 -0.06 -9.65 -9.13
CA PHE A 162 -1.26 -8.80 -8.94
C PHE A 162 -1.09 -7.34 -9.45
N MET A 163 -0.37 -7.16 -10.57
CA MET A 163 0.12 -5.87 -11.05
C MET A 163 -0.94 -4.76 -11.04
N GLU A 164 -2.07 -4.97 -11.70
CA GLU A 164 -3.15 -3.97 -11.79
C GLU A 164 -3.68 -3.50 -10.43
N PHE A 165 -3.84 -4.44 -9.49
CA PHE A 165 -4.36 -4.11 -8.17
C PHE A 165 -3.29 -3.43 -7.32
N LEU A 166 -2.07 -3.96 -7.34
CA LEU A 166 -0.97 -3.42 -6.54
C LEU A 166 -0.52 -2.05 -7.03
N THR A 167 -0.55 -1.76 -8.34
CA THR A 167 -0.24 -0.42 -8.83
C THR A 167 -1.25 0.62 -8.33
N LEU A 168 -2.54 0.32 -8.42
CA LEU A 168 -3.59 1.19 -7.89
C LEU A 168 -3.48 1.37 -6.38
N LEU A 169 -3.25 0.28 -5.64
CA LEU A 169 -3.06 0.33 -4.19
C LEU A 169 -1.84 1.16 -3.81
N MET A 170 -0.70 0.97 -4.49
CA MET A 170 0.52 1.74 -4.27
C MET A 170 0.32 3.23 -4.54
N ALA A 171 -0.41 3.58 -5.61
CA ALA A 171 -0.76 4.96 -5.90
C ALA A 171 -1.59 5.58 -4.77
N ALA A 172 -2.61 4.88 -4.27
CA ALA A 172 -3.44 5.35 -3.15
C ALA A 172 -2.63 5.50 -1.84
N VAL A 173 -1.76 4.53 -1.53
CA VAL A 173 -0.89 4.55 -0.34
C VAL A 173 0.11 5.72 -0.42
N ALA A 174 0.76 5.93 -1.56
CA ALA A 174 1.68 7.04 -1.78
C ALA A 174 0.98 8.40 -1.63
N LYS A 175 -0.23 8.50 -2.19
CA LYS A 175 -1.07 9.70 -2.10
C LYS A 175 -1.46 10.03 -0.65
N ILE A 176 -1.93 9.04 0.12
CA ILE A 176 -2.20 9.23 1.56
C ILE A 176 -0.95 9.63 2.32
N ASN A 177 0.21 9.03 2.05
CA ASN A 177 1.45 9.40 2.73
C ASN A 177 1.83 10.88 2.48
N LYS A 178 1.70 11.35 1.23
CA LYS A 178 1.94 12.75 0.87
C LYS A 178 0.96 13.68 1.60
N LEU A 179 -0.33 13.42 1.49
CA LEU A 179 -1.38 14.27 2.08
C LEU A 179 -1.31 14.26 3.62
N SER A 180 -1.01 13.12 4.25
CA SER A 180 -0.76 12.99 5.68
C SER A 180 0.41 13.86 6.14
N SER A 181 1.48 13.92 5.35
CA SER A 181 2.64 14.79 5.65
C SER A 181 2.27 16.28 5.62
N LEU A 182 1.47 16.69 4.63
CA LEU A 182 0.97 18.06 4.52
C LEU A 182 0.07 18.43 5.71
N GLN A 183 -0.88 17.56 6.06
CA GLN A 183 -1.78 17.78 7.20
C GLN A 183 -1.04 17.81 8.54
N SER A 184 -0.06 16.92 8.73
CA SER A 184 0.82 16.91 9.88
C SER A 184 1.58 18.24 10.02
N ASN A 185 2.11 18.79 8.93
CA ASN A 185 2.85 20.05 8.96
C ASN A 185 1.96 21.26 9.28
N LYS A 186 0.72 21.27 8.79
CA LYS A 186 -0.29 22.26 9.19
C LYS A 186 -0.57 22.17 10.69
N CYS A 187 -0.72 20.95 11.22
CA CYS A 187 -0.95 20.71 12.64
C CYS A 187 0.23 21.18 13.51
N VAL A 188 1.47 20.86 13.11
CA VAL A 188 2.70 21.33 13.78
C VAL A 188 2.74 22.85 13.85
N THR A 189 2.41 23.52 12.73
CA THR A 189 2.40 24.98 12.66
C THR A 189 1.38 25.59 13.63
N LEU A 190 0.19 24.99 13.75
CA LEU A 190 -0.81 25.43 14.71
C LEU A 190 -0.34 25.18 16.15
N TYR A 191 0.10 23.95 16.46
CA TYR A 191 0.56 23.59 17.80
C TYR A 191 1.67 24.51 18.30
N ASN A 192 2.70 24.75 17.48
CA ASN A 192 3.84 25.60 17.84
C ASN A 192 3.44 27.08 18.05
N LYS A 193 2.33 27.53 17.45
CA LYS A 193 1.77 28.87 17.70
C LYS A 193 0.94 28.94 18.97
N LEU A 194 0.20 27.88 19.29
CA LEU A 194 -0.69 27.83 20.45
C LEU A 194 0.07 27.51 21.75
N ARG A 195 1.03 26.59 21.71
CA ARG A 195 1.76 26.08 22.88
C ARG A 195 2.43 27.15 23.76
N PRO A 196 2.98 28.26 23.23
CA PRO A 196 3.52 29.34 24.06
C PRO A 196 2.45 30.11 24.86
N GLN A 197 1.18 30.07 24.44
CA GLN A 197 0.10 30.86 25.04
C GLN A 197 -0.53 30.19 26.28
N VAL A 198 -0.08 28.99 26.68
CA VAL A 198 -0.67 28.23 27.79
C VAL A 198 -0.67 29.01 29.10
N SER A 199 0.40 29.76 29.38
CA SER A 199 0.55 30.57 30.59
C SER A 199 -0.48 31.70 30.68
N ASN A 200 -1.00 32.16 29.54
CA ASN A 200 -1.89 33.32 29.46
C ASN A 200 -3.35 32.96 29.78
N PHE A 201 -3.68 31.66 29.77
CA PHE A 201 -5.01 31.21 30.18
C PHE A 201 -5.15 31.08 31.71
N PRO A 202 -6.34 31.38 32.25
CA PRO A 202 -6.59 31.34 33.68
C PRO A 202 -6.55 29.90 34.22
N LEU A 203 -5.90 29.73 35.37
CA LEU A 203 -5.78 28.46 36.07
C LEU A 203 -6.90 28.33 37.11
N VAL A 204 -7.47 27.14 37.24
CA VAL A 204 -8.40 26.81 38.32
C VAL A 204 -7.61 26.12 39.42
N GLU A 205 -7.61 26.67 40.64
CA GLU A 205 -6.77 26.22 41.76
C GLU A 205 -6.93 24.73 42.08
N ASN A 206 -8.16 24.22 42.01
CA ASN A 206 -8.50 22.84 42.38
C ASN A 206 -8.61 21.87 41.19
N HIS A 207 -8.26 22.30 39.97
CA HIS A 207 -8.39 21.46 38.78
C HIS A 207 -7.14 21.54 37.90
N LYS A 208 -6.48 20.38 37.72
CA LYS A 208 -5.39 20.19 36.77
C LYS A 208 -5.77 19.09 35.79
N PHE A 209 -5.83 19.45 34.51
CA PHE A 209 -6.16 18.49 33.45
C PHE A 209 -4.98 17.57 33.14
N LEU A 210 -3.77 18.13 33.03
CA LEU A 210 -2.56 17.33 32.82
C LEU A 210 -2.14 16.62 34.11
N PRO A 211 -1.75 15.33 34.04
CA PRO A 211 -1.13 14.63 35.16
C PRO A 211 0.12 15.36 35.67
N LYS A 212 0.41 15.28 36.98
CA LYS A 212 1.53 16.01 37.63
C LYS A 212 2.91 15.81 36.99
N MET A 213 3.14 14.68 36.33
CA MET A 213 4.41 14.32 35.70
C MET A 213 4.40 14.48 34.17
N TYR A 214 3.31 15.01 33.60
CA TYR A 214 3.13 15.08 32.16
C TYR A 214 3.29 16.51 31.66
N GLU A 215 4.35 16.73 30.87
CA GLU A 215 4.62 18.01 30.23
C GLU A 215 4.36 17.93 28.73
N LEU A 216 3.69 18.96 28.21
CA LEU A 216 3.45 19.09 26.78
C LEU A 216 4.75 19.48 26.07
N PRO A 217 5.13 18.80 24.97
CA PRO A 217 6.31 19.15 24.18
C PRO A 217 6.35 20.63 23.83
N ALA A 218 7.51 21.28 23.97
CA ALA A 218 7.64 22.72 23.70
C ALA A 218 7.39 23.05 22.22
N GLN A 219 7.90 22.21 21.32
CA GLN A 219 7.73 22.34 19.88
C GLN A 219 7.62 20.96 19.22
N LEU A 220 6.87 20.89 18.13
CA LEU A 220 6.82 19.74 17.24
C LEU A 220 7.68 19.99 16.01
N SER A 221 8.27 18.91 15.48
CA SER A 221 9.12 18.96 14.30
C SER A 221 8.30 18.82 13.01
N VAL A 222 8.66 19.62 12.02
CA VAL A 222 8.05 19.57 10.68
C VAL A 222 8.53 18.31 9.96
N VAL A 223 7.60 17.60 9.33
CA VAL A 223 7.90 16.44 8.49
C VAL A 223 8.60 16.93 7.23
N LYS A 224 9.90 16.64 7.13
CA LYS A 224 10.68 16.87 5.93
C LYS A 224 10.27 15.84 4.87
N THR A 225 9.38 16.24 3.97
CA THR A 225 9.11 15.44 2.78
C THR A 225 10.34 15.55 1.88
N LYS A 226 11.22 14.54 1.90
CA LYS A 226 12.31 14.41 0.92
C LYS A 226 11.69 14.08 -0.44
N LEU A 227 11.05 15.05 -1.08
CA LEU A 227 10.95 15.04 -2.53
C LEU A 227 12.32 15.52 -3.00
N LYS A 228 13.19 14.60 -3.40
CA LYS A 228 14.30 14.96 -4.29
C LYS A 228 13.66 15.47 -5.57
N GLN A 229 13.37 16.76 -5.62
CA GLN A 229 13.40 17.49 -6.87
C GLN A 229 14.87 17.82 -7.04
N ASP A 230 15.56 17.00 -7.82
CA ASP A 230 16.87 17.36 -8.32
C ASP A 230 16.64 18.54 -9.28
N ASP A 231 16.85 19.76 -8.78
CA ASP A 231 17.17 20.89 -9.66
C ASP A 231 18.53 20.58 -10.32
N PRO A 232 18.67 20.78 -11.64
CA PRO A 232 19.88 20.48 -12.37
C PRO A 232 20.88 21.61 -12.20
N ALA A 233 21.46 21.76 -11.01
CA ALA A 233 22.63 22.62 -10.83
C ALA A 233 23.42 22.27 -9.57
N SER A 234 24.61 21.72 -9.81
CA SER A 234 25.79 21.76 -8.94
C SER A 234 25.78 20.88 -7.67
N ALA A 235 26.45 19.73 -7.77
CA ALA A 235 27.79 19.54 -7.18
C ALA A 235 28.02 18.04 -6.90
N ILE A 236 28.93 17.47 -7.67
CA ILE A 236 29.45 16.10 -7.56
C ILE A 236 30.42 16.05 -6.37
N PRO A 237 30.45 14.94 -5.61
CA PRO A 237 31.70 14.38 -5.16
C PRO A 237 31.92 13.02 -5.82
N SER A 238 33.05 12.93 -6.51
CA SER A 238 33.53 11.78 -7.26
C SER A 238 33.61 10.53 -6.41
N SER A 239 32.84 9.50 -6.77
CA SER A 239 33.25 8.11 -6.62
C SER A 239 32.79 7.36 -7.87
N THR A 240 33.76 7.12 -8.74
CA THR A 240 33.57 6.57 -10.09
C THR A 240 33.34 5.07 -10.00
N VAL A 241 32.09 4.63 -10.12
CA VAL A 241 31.75 3.29 -10.63
C VAL A 241 30.83 3.48 -11.83
N LEU A 242 31.45 3.79 -12.98
CA LEU A 242 30.80 3.84 -14.29
C LEU A 242 30.52 2.41 -14.76
N LEU A 243 29.32 1.90 -14.45
CA LEU A 243 28.73 0.85 -15.29
C LEU A 243 28.33 1.50 -16.61
N LYS A 244 29.19 1.34 -17.62
CA LYS A 244 28.84 1.67 -19.01
C LYS A 244 27.55 0.92 -19.38
N PRO A 245 26.53 1.59 -19.94
CA PRO A 245 25.37 0.89 -20.45
C PRO A 245 25.81 -0.04 -21.59
N PRO A 246 25.29 -1.28 -21.67
CA PRO A 246 25.59 -2.16 -22.80
C PRO A 246 25.08 -1.50 -24.09
N PRO A 247 25.83 -1.57 -25.20
CA PRO A 247 25.41 -0.97 -26.45
C PRO A 247 24.11 -1.63 -26.93
N LEU A 248 23.16 -0.79 -27.37
CA LEU A 248 21.93 -1.23 -28.03
C LEU A 248 22.29 -1.80 -29.40
N ILE A 249 22.57 -3.10 -29.45
CA ILE A 249 22.74 -3.83 -30.71
C ILE A 249 21.37 -3.89 -31.38
N THR A 250 21.20 -3.11 -32.45
CA THR A 250 20.02 -3.21 -33.30
C THR A 250 20.03 -4.57 -34.03
N LYS A 251 18.85 -5.10 -34.38
CA LYS A 251 18.68 -6.41 -35.02
C LYS A 251 19.57 -6.62 -36.27
N VAL A 252 20.00 -5.53 -36.91
CA VAL A 252 20.84 -5.52 -38.11
C VAL A 252 22.33 -5.74 -37.78
N GLU A 253 22.83 -5.25 -36.65
CA GLU A 253 24.22 -5.45 -36.22
C GLU A 253 24.46 -6.86 -35.67
N LYS A 254 23.45 -7.44 -35.01
CA LYS A 254 23.51 -8.83 -34.54
C LYS A 254 23.62 -9.82 -35.71
N ALA A 255 22.89 -9.59 -36.80
CA ALA A 255 22.99 -10.38 -38.02
C ALA A 255 24.36 -10.24 -38.71
N LYS A 256 24.98 -9.05 -38.69
CA LYS A 256 26.33 -8.84 -39.26
C LYS A 256 27.45 -9.51 -38.45
N GLN A 257 27.25 -9.70 -37.14
CA GLN A 257 28.21 -10.40 -36.28
C GLN A 257 28.08 -11.94 -36.41
N GLU A 258 26.86 -12.46 -36.54
CA GLU A 258 26.60 -13.90 -36.76
C GLU A 258 27.13 -14.38 -38.13
N ILE A 259 27.15 -13.52 -39.15
CA ILE A 259 27.76 -13.81 -40.47
C ILE A 259 29.30 -13.94 -40.38
N LYS A 260 29.94 -13.30 -39.40
CA LYS A 260 31.42 -13.30 -39.25
C LYS A 260 31.94 -14.42 -38.34
N SER A 261 31.06 -15.11 -37.61
CA SER A 261 31.43 -16.20 -36.69
C SER A 261 31.23 -17.61 -37.27
N ASP A 262 30.79 -17.72 -38.53
CA ASP A 262 30.55 -19.01 -39.17
C ASP A 262 31.87 -19.59 -39.72
N VAL A 263 32.67 -20.18 -38.82
CA VAL A 263 33.80 -21.02 -39.19
C VAL A 263 33.24 -22.43 -39.34
N GLY A 264 32.86 -22.75 -40.58
CA GLY A 264 32.19 -24.00 -40.92
C GLY A 264 32.96 -25.24 -40.45
N THR A 265 32.26 -26.11 -39.72
CA THR A 265 32.68 -27.51 -39.58
C THR A 265 31.93 -28.31 -40.63
N VAL A 266 32.64 -28.82 -41.62
CA VAL A 266 32.10 -29.74 -42.63
C VAL A 266 31.74 -31.04 -41.92
N ILE A 267 30.44 -31.25 -41.67
CA ILE A 267 29.91 -32.54 -41.26
C ILE A 267 29.38 -33.21 -42.52
N GLU A 268 30.08 -34.24 -42.99
CA GLU A 268 29.62 -35.14 -44.04
C GLU A 268 28.24 -35.71 -43.67
N ARG A 269 27.24 -35.38 -44.49
CA ARG A 269 25.96 -36.08 -44.46
C ARG A 269 26.15 -37.46 -45.04
N LYS A 270 26.14 -38.49 -44.18
CA LYS A 270 25.77 -39.84 -44.62
C LYS A 270 24.34 -39.79 -45.14
N SER A 271 24.21 -39.99 -46.45
CA SER A 271 22.97 -40.21 -47.15
C SER A 271 22.36 -41.55 -46.72
N ALA A 272 21.42 -41.50 -45.79
CA ALA A 272 20.46 -42.59 -45.61
C ALA A 272 19.19 -42.25 -46.38
N VAL A 273 19.26 -42.44 -47.71
CA VAL A 273 18.07 -42.89 -48.44
C VAL A 273 17.80 -44.30 -47.95
N GLN A 274 16.82 -44.47 -47.07
CA GLN A 274 16.10 -45.73 -46.92
C GLN A 274 14.76 -45.50 -46.23
N ALA A 275 13.71 -46.02 -46.88
CA ALA A 275 12.36 -46.26 -46.39
C ALA A 275 11.41 -45.05 -46.24
N ARG A 276 10.96 -44.52 -47.38
CA ARG A 276 9.53 -44.22 -47.56
C ARG A 276 8.75 -45.52 -47.31
N LYS A 277 8.15 -45.66 -46.13
CA LYS A 277 7.08 -46.64 -45.87
C LYS A 277 5.72 -45.97 -46.14
N PRO A 278 4.74 -46.72 -46.65
CA PRO A 278 3.45 -46.17 -47.02
C PRO A 278 2.68 -45.68 -45.80
N ILE A 279 1.83 -44.70 -46.06
CA ILE A 279 0.78 -44.20 -45.18
C ILE A 279 -0.08 -45.39 -44.74
N ASN A 280 0.03 -45.80 -43.47
CA ASN A 280 -1.03 -46.40 -42.68
C ASN A 280 -0.61 -46.43 -41.21
N GLN A 281 -1.43 -45.77 -40.38
CA GLN A 281 -1.48 -45.80 -38.91
C GLN A 281 -0.16 -45.52 -38.17
N VAL A 282 0.02 -44.26 -37.74
CA VAL A 282 0.99 -43.92 -36.70
C VAL A 282 0.42 -44.43 -35.38
N GLU A 283 0.87 -45.59 -34.93
CA GLU A 283 0.70 -46.03 -33.54
C GLU A 283 1.44 -45.04 -32.64
N PHE A 284 0.70 -44.36 -31.78
CA PHE A 284 1.26 -43.48 -30.77
C PHE A 284 1.81 -44.35 -29.64
N ASP A 285 3.11 -44.24 -29.38
CA ASP A 285 3.72 -44.92 -28.24
C ASP A 285 3.29 -44.27 -26.92
N VAL A 286 2.45 -44.99 -26.16
CA VAL A 286 1.91 -44.53 -24.87
C VAL A 286 2.99 -44.46 -23.79
N ASP A 287 4.10 -45.19 -23.96
CA ASP A 287 5.21 -45.20 -23.00
C ASP A 287 6.00 -43.89 -23.00
N SER A 288 5.80 -43.04 -24.01
CA SER A 288 6.35 -41.67 -24.07
C SER A 288 5.80 -40.71 -23.01
N LEU A 289 4.69 -41.04 -22.33
CA LEU A 289 4.03 -40.18 -21.34
C LEU A 289 4.58 -40.40 -19.92
N VAL A 290 5.90 -40.27 -19.71
CA VAL A 290 6.57 -40.63 -18.45
C VAL A 290 6.24 -39.65 -17.32
N THR A 291 6.25 -38.34 -17.59
CA THR A 291 6.08 -37.29 -16.58
C THR A 291 4.73 -36.55 -16.67
N ILE A 292 4.40 -35.77 -15.64
CA ILE A 292 3.18 -34.95 -15.62
C ILE A 292 3.26 -33.85 -16.67
N GLU A 293 4.46 -33.33 -16.88
CA GLU A 293 4.79 -32.32 -17.87
C GLU A 293 4.56 -32.86 -19.28
N ASP A 294 4.96 -34.11 -19.56
CA ASP A 294 4.73 -34.77 -20.85
C ASP A 294 3.22 -34.91 -21.13
N VAL A 295 2.44 -35.33 -20.12
CA VAL A 295 0.98 -35.43 -20.25
C VAL A 295 0.32 -34.06 -20.46
N LYS A 296 0.78 -33.01 -19.77
CA LYS A 296 0.28 -31.64 -19.98
C LYS A 296 0.59 -31.13 -21.39
N GLN A 297 1.81 -31.37 -21.87
CA GLN A 297 2.22 -30.99 -23.22
C GLN A 297 1.44 -31.76 -24.28
N PHE A 298 1.21 -33.06 -24.06
CA PHE A 298 0.37 -33.90 -24.92
C PHE A 298 -1.08 -33.37 -24.98
N ILE A 299 -1.72 -33.12 -23.83
CA ILE A 299 -3.09 -32.59 -23.77
C ILE A 299 -3.18 -31.23 -24.50
N ALA A 300 -2.19 -30.36 -24.35
CA ALA A 300 -2.16 -29.06 -25.02
C ALA A 300 -2.02 -29.20 -26.54
N ARG A 301 -1.12 -30.08 -27.00
CA ARG A 301 -0.91 -30.38 -28.43
C ARG A 301 -2.18 -30.94 -29.07
N GLU A 302 -2.77 -31.96 -28.45
CA GLU A 302 -3.97 -32.63 -28.95
C GLU A 302 -5.19 -31.70 -28.92
N SER A 303 -5.38 -30.92 -27.85
CA SER A 303 -6.48 -29.94 -27.80
C SER A 303 -6.35 -28.86 -28.88
N LYS A 304 -5.13 -28.41 -29.18
CA LYS A 304 -4.87 -27.45 -30.26
C LYS A 304 -5.08 -28.09 -31.64
N ALA A 305 -4.73 -29.36 -31.82
CA ALA A 305 -4.94 -30.09 -33.07
C ALA A 305 -6.43 -30.34 -33.35
N ARG A 306 -7.23 -30.68 -32.33
CA ARG A 306 -8.69 -30.89 -32.45
C ARG A 306 -9.49 -29.63 -32.78
N ASN A 307 -8.97 -28.45 -32.43
CA ASN A 307 -9.63 -27.17 -32.71
C ASN A 307 -9.35 -26.64 -34.12
N LYS A 308 -8.49 -27.30 -34.91
CA LYS A 308 -8.26 -26.94 -36.31
C LYS A 308 -9.28 -27.64 -37.20
N SER A 309 -9.86 -26.92 -38.15
CA SER A 309 -10.71 -27.47 -39.21
C SER A 309 -9.97 -27.33 -40.55
N PRO A 310 -9.60 -28.43 -41.23
CA PRO A 310 -9.80 -29.84 -40.87
C PRO A 310 -8.82 -30.34 -39.78
N VAL A 311 -9.23 -31.39 -39.05
CA VAL A 311 -8.40 -32.00 -37.99
C VAL A 311 -7.20 -32.70 -38.64
N PRO A 312 -5.94 -32.39 -38.22
CA PRO A 312 -4.75 -33.00 -38.79
C PRO A 312 -4.72 -34.53 -38.59
N ALA A 313 -4.21 -35.26 -39.58
CA ALA A 313 -4.05 -36.72 -39.50
C ALA A 313 -3.10 -37.17 -38.37
N SER A 314 -2.26 -36.26 -37.87
CA SER A 314 -1.34 -36.45 -36.74
C SER A 314 -2.00 -36.35 -35.35
N CYS A 315 -3.29 -36.02 -35.27
CA CYS A 315 -4.04 -36.00 -34.02
C CYS A 315 -4.40 -37.43 -33.60
N VAL A 316 -3.75 -37.92 -32.55
CA VAL A 316 -3.96 -39.27 -32.00
C VAL A 316 -5.38 -39.38 -31.45
N THR A 317 -5.87 -38.31 -30.84
CA THR A 317 -7.17 -38.31 -30.14
C THR A 317 -8.36 -38.08 -31.07
N LYS A 318 -8.18 -38.04 -32.40
CA LYS A 318 -9.25 -37.73 -33.37
C LYS A 318 -10.45 -38.70 -33.31
N THR A 319 -10.20 -39.97 -32.95
CA THR A 319 -11.21 -41.04 -32.83
C THR A 319 -12.04 -40.92 -31.56
N ILE A 320 -11.55 -40.18 -30.55
CA ILE A 320 -12.21 -40.04 -29.26
C ILE A 320 -13.32 -38.97 -29.33
N PRO A 321 -14.55 -39.28 -28.91
CA PRO A 321 -15.64 -38.31 -28.79
C PRO A 321 -15.27 -37.08 -27.94
N LYS A 322 -15.81 -35.90 -28.29
CA LYS A 322 -15.46 -34.61 -27.64
C LYS A 322 -15.77 -34.61 -26.13
N ASN A 323 -16.87 -35.23 -25.73
CA ASN A 323 -17.31 -35.39 -24.34
C ASN A 323 -16.37 -36.30 -23.53
N GLU A 324 -15.93 -37.42 -24.10
CA GLU A 324 -14.98 -38.33 -23.43
C GLU A 324 -13.60 -37.67 -23.25
N TRP A 325 -13.12 -36.96 -24.28
CA TRP A 325 -11.86 -36.20 -24.19
C TRP A 325 -11.91 -35.11 -23.10
N LEU A 326 -13.04 -34.38 -23.02
CA LEU A 326 -13.24 -33.37 -21.99
C LEU A 326 -13.24 -33.98 -20.59
N THR A 327 -13.90 -35.13 -20.43
CA THR A 327 -13.97 -35.86 -19.15
C THR A 327 -12.60 -36.32 -18.68
N ALA A 328 -11.79 -36.90 -19.58
CA ALA A 328 -10.43 -37.32 -19.27
C ALA A 328 -9.52 -36.15 -18.86
N ARG A 329 -9.64 -34.99 -19.53
CA ARG A 329 -8.91 -33.78 -19.17
C ARG A 329 -9.29 -33.26 -17.78
N THR A 330 -10.58 -33.18 -17.50
CA THR A 330 -11.09 -32.71 -16.21
C THR A 330 -10.69 -33.65 -15.08
N LEU A 331 -10.76 -34.97 -15.30
CA LEU A 331 -10.34 -35.96 -14.32
C LEU A 331 -8.84 -35.86 -14.01
N PHE A 332 -8.00 -35.71 -15.03
CA PHE A 332 -6.56 -35.49 -14.85
C PHE A 332 -6.27 -34.21 -14.04
N GLN A 333 -6.95 -33.09 -14.36
CA GLN A 333 -6.78 -31.83 -13.64
C GLN A 333 -7.24 -31.91 -12.18
N ASN A 334 -8.39 -32.56 -11.91
CA ASN A 334 -8.89 -32.75 -10.56
C ASN A 334 -7.94 -33.60 -9.70
N LYS A 335 -7.32 -34.63 -10.30
CA LYS A 335 -6.33 -35.47 -9.61
C LYS A 335 -5.00 -34.77 -9.34
N LEU A 336 -4.59 -33.83 -10.21
CA LEU A 336 -3.45 -32.95 -9.92
C LEU A 336 -3.76 -31.97 -8.78
N GLN A 337 -4.97 -31.40 -8.73
CA GLN A 337 -5.38 -30.52 -7.63
C GLN A 337 -5.45 -31.24 -6.28
N ALA A 338 -5.84 -32.52 -6.27
CA ALA A 338 -5.83 -33.38 -5.10
C ALA A 338 -4.43 -33.89 -4.69
N LYS A 339 -3.35 -33.44 -5.35
CA LYS A 339 -1.96 -33.87 -5.15
C LYS A 339 -1.72 -35.38 -5.39
N GLU A 340 -2.60 -36.06 -6.12
CA GLU A 340 -2.50 -37.50 -6.42
C GLU A 340 -1.77 -37.76 -7.76
N ASN A 341 -0.54 -37.26 -7.88
CA ASN A 341 0.23 -37.22 -9.14
C ASN A 341 0.41 -38.59 -9.81
N LYS A 342 0.76 -39.64 -9.06
CA LYS A 342 0.95 -41.00 -9.59
C LYS A 342 -0.35 -41.58 -10.14
N LYS A 343 -1.46 -41.38 -9.43
CA LYS A 343 -2.79 -41.85 -9.87
C LYS A 343 -3.26 -41.12 -11.13
N ALA A 344 -3.01 -39.80 -11.22
CA ALA A 344 -3.33 -39.01 -12.40
C ALA A 344 -2.66 -39.56 -13.68
N LEU A 345 -1.36 -39.88 -13.59
CA LEU A 345 -0.60 -40.48 -14.70
C LEU A 345 -1.13 -41.86 -15.07
N THR A 346 -1.34 -42.75 -14.09
CA THR A 346 -1.83 -44.12 -14.37
C THR A 346 -3.21 -44.12 -15.00
N ILE A 347 -4.13 -43.27 -14.51
CA ILE A 347 -5.50 -43.19 -15.06
C ILE A 347 -5.46 -42.62 -16.48
N PHE A 348 -4.68 -41.56 -16.71
CA PHE A 348 -4.60 -40.94 -18.04
C PHE A 348 -3.94 -41.87 -19.07
N ARG A 349 -2.86 -42.58 -18.71
CA ARG A 349 -2.27 -43.59 -19.60
C ARG A 349 -3.25 -44.71 -19.92
N LYS A 350 -3.94 -45.27 -18.91
CA LYS A 350 -4.98 -46.28 -19.13
C LYS A 350 -6.09 -45.79 -20.05
N PHE A 351 -6.50 -44.52 -19.92
CA PHE A 351 -7.50 -43.93 -20.80
C PHE A 351 -7.02 -43.87 -22.26
N ILE A 352 -5.80 -43.41 -22.50
CA ILE A 352 -5.23 -43.36 -23.86
C ILE A 352 -4.99 -44.76 -24.43
N SER A 353 -4.49 -45.72 -23.64
CA SER A 353 -4.31 -47.11 -24.09
C SER A 353 -5.61 -47.84 -24.39
N SER A 354 -6.74 -47.40 -23.83
CA SER A 354 -8.05 -48.03 -24.02
C SER A 354 -8.80 -47.59 -25.28
N LYS A 355 -8.26 -46.62 -26.02
CA LYS A 355 -8.91 -45.95 -27.15
C LYS A 355 -8.03 -46.03 -28.38
#